data_AF-A0A846Q8K8-F1
#
_entry.id   AF-A0A846Q8K8-F1
#
_cell.length_a   1.000
_cell.length_b   1.000
_cell.length_c   1.000
_cell.angle_alpha   90.00
_cell.angle_beta   90.00
_cell.angle_gamma   90.00
#
_symmetry.space_group_name_H-M   'P 1'
#
loop_
_entity.id
_entity.type
_entity.pdbx_description
1 polymer ?
#
loop_
_entity_poly.entity_id
_entity_poly.type
_entity_poly.pdbx_seq_one_letter_code
_entity_poly.pdbx_strand_id
1 'polypeptide(L)' 'MNDFMQKEVCEATGLNPRTVSARLSKLHEMEVLKDTRKVGKATFYQLNRENYVVGKIEELVTAISLDT' A
#
# COMPACT_ATOMS: atom_id res chain seq x y z
N MET A 1 -3.52 -2.56 -11.19
CA MET A 1 -2.65 -2.45 -10.00
C MET A 1 -2.71 -3.76 -9.28
N ASN A 2 -1.57 -4.36 -8.98
CA ASN A 2 -1.53 -5.66 -8.32
C ASN A 2 -1.66 -5.48 -6.82
N ASP A 3 -2.49 -6.30 -6.19
CA ASP A 3 -2.56 -6.38 -4.73
C ASP A 3 -1.21 -6.85 -4.18
N PHE A 4 -0.90 -6.45 -2.95
CA PHE A 4 0.34 -6.81 -2.30
C PHE A 4 0.13 -7.37 -0.88
N MET A 5 1.07 -8.17 -0.44
CA MET A 5 1.16 -8.73 0.90
C MET A 5 2.21 -8.01 1.74
N GLN A 6 2.09 -8.12 3.06
CA GLN A 6 3.13 -7.64 3.99
C GLN A 6 4.53 -8.16 3.63
N LYS A 7 4.65 -9.41 3.19
CA LYS A 7 5.93 -10.02 2.80
C LYS A 7 6.58 -9.25 1.64
N GLU A 8 5.82 -8.90 0.61
CA GLU A 8 6.31 -8.15 -0.55
C GLU A 8 6.73 -6.73 -0.17
N VAL A 9 6.00 -6.11 0.76
CA VAL A 9 6.40 -4.80 1.32
C VAL A 9 7.70 -4.90 2.10
N CYS A 10 7.89 -5.95 2.91
CA CYS A 10 9.16 -6.19 3.61
C CYS A 10 10.32 -6.35 2.61
N GLU A 11 10.12 -7.16 1.55
CA GLU A 11 11.13 -7.42 0.52
C GLU A 11 11.49 -6.15 -0.26
N ALA A 12 10.50 -5.34 -0.64
CA ALA A 12 10.73 -4.11 -1.40
C ALA A 12 11.35 -2.98 -0.56
N THR A 13 11.03 -2.90 0.73
CA THR A 13 11.47 -1.80 1.61
C THR A 13 12.70 -2.13 2.46
N GLY A 14 13.06 -3.41 2.58
CA GLY A 14 14.10 -3.88 3.51
C GLY A 14 13.72 -3.74 4.99
N LEU A 15 12.47 -3.37 5.30
CA LEU A 15 12.00 -3.19 6.68
C LEU A 15 11.67 -4.54 7.33
N ASN A 16 11.89 -4.63 8.64
CA ASN A 16 11.54 -5.83 9.39
C ASN A 16 9.99 -6.02 9.44
N PRO A 17 9.51 -7.27 9.57
CA PRO A 17 8.09 -7.58 9.55
C PRO A 17 7.26 -6.85 10.61
N ARG A 18 7.79 -6.64 11.82
CA ARG A 18 7.07 -5.95 12.91
C ARG A 18 6.80 -4.49 12.54
N THR A 19 7.80 -3.80 11.99
CA THR A 19 7.65 -2.42 11.53
C THR A 19 6.66 -2.31 10.37
N VAL A 20 6.74 -3.20 9.39
CA VAL A 20 5.79 -3.20 8.25
C VAL A 20 4.38 -3.46 8.74
N SER A 21 4.16 -4.46 9.59
CA SER A 21 2.84 -4.77 10.17
C SER A 21 2.25 -3.55 10.87
N ALA A 22 2.99 -2.89 11.75
CA ALA A 22 2.52 -1.71 12.47
C ALA A 22 2.16 -0.54 11.51
N ARG A 23 2.91 -0.37 10.42
CA ARG A 23 2.63 0.66 9.41
C ARG A 23 1.40 0.32 8.56
N LEU A 24 1.28 -0.93 8.12
CA LEU A 24 0.12 -1.38 7.34
C LEU A 24 -1.18 -1.24 8.14
N SER A 25 -1.17 -1.61 9.43
CA SER A 25 -2.33 -1.42 10.31
C SER A 25 -2.75 0.05 10.40
N LYS A 26 -1.80 0.97 10.62
CA LYS A 26 -2.10 2.41 10.66
C LYS A 26 -2.63 2.95 9.33
N LEU A 27 -2.03 2.54 8.21
CA LEU A 27 -2.46 2.96 6.88
C LEU A 27 -3.86 2.41 6.54
N HIS A 28 -4.20 1.22 7.04
CA HIS A 28 -5.54 0.67 6.92
C HIS A 28 -6.54 1.42 7.80
N GLU A 29 -6.20 1.76 9.05
CA GLU A 29 -7.02 2.60 9.94
C GLU A 29 -7.31 3.98 9.35
N MET A 30 -6.35 4.54 8.60
CA MET A 30 -6.48 5.83 7.90
C MET A 30 -7.15 5.70 6.53
N GLU A 31 -7.64 4.51 6.17
CA GLU A 31 -8.28 4.22 4.88
C GLU A 31 -7.39 4.54 3.66
N VAL A 32 -6.07 4.57 3.84
CA VAL A 32 -5.08 4.69 2.75
C VAL A 32 -4.96 3.34 2.01
N LEU A 33 -5.19 2.25 2.73
CA LEU A 33 -5.22 0.89 2.22
C LEU A 33 -6.61 0.28 2.40
N LYS A 34 -6.94 -0.68 1.53
CA LYS A 34 -8.09 -1.57 1.68
C LYS A 34 -7.67 -3.02 1.53
N ASP A 35 -8.27 -3.89 2.34
CA ASP A 35 -8.19 -5.33 2.15
C ASP A 35 -8.91 -5.72 0.85
N THR A 36 -8.28 -6.54 0.00
CA THR A 36 -8.91 -7.04 -1.22
C THR A 36 -9.39 -8.47 -1.06
N ARG A 37 -8.51 -9.37 -0.60
CA ARG A 37 -8.81 -10.79 -0.39
C ARG A 37 -7.91 -11.41 0.67
N LYS A 38 -8.35 -12.55 1.19
CA LYS A 38 -7.56 -13.41 2.07
C LYS A 38 -7.29 -14.74 1.37
N VAL A 39 -6.03 -15.20 1.43
CA VAL A 39 -5.62 -16.51 0.89
C VAL A 39 -4.86 -17.24 1.99
N GLY A 40 -5.49 -18.26 2.56
CA GLY A 40 -4.98 -18.90 3.79
C GLY A 40 -4.88 -17.88 4.94
N LYS A 41 -3.67 -17.71 5.48
CA LYS A 41 -3.39 -16.71 6.54
C LYS A 41 -2.92 -15.36 6.00
N ALA A 42 -2.70 -15.23 4.69
CA ALA A 42 -2.22 -13.99 4.08
C ALA A 42 -3.40 -13.06 3.75
N THR A 43 -3.23 -11.78 4.09
CA THR A 43 -4.14 -10.69 3.69
C THR A 43 -3.47 -9.90 2.57
N PHE A 44 -4.23 -9.66 1.50
CA PHE A 44 -3.82 -8.85 0.37
C PHE A 44 -4.41 -7.45 0.51
N TYR A 45 -3.58 -6.46 0.23
CA TYR A 45 -3.92 -5.04 0.34
C TYR A 45 -3.81 -4.36 -1.02
N GLN A 46 -4.59 -3.31 -1.19
CA GLN A 46 -4.49 -2.38 -2.31
C GLN A 46 -4.56 -0.94 -1.79
N LEU A 47 -3.93 0.00 -2.50
CA LEU A 47 -4.14 1.42 -2.27
C LEU A 47 -5.62 1.78 -2.47
N ASN A 48 -6.16 2.59 -1.57
CA ASN A 48 -7.50 3.13 -1.70
C ASN A 48 -7.47 4.42 -2.53
N ARG A 49 -7.84 4.36 -3.81
CA ARG A 49 -7.84 5.52 -4.72
C ARG A 49 -8.90 6.57 -4.41
N GLU A 50 -9.93 6.21 -3.65
CA GLU A 50 -10.94 7.16 -3.20
C GLU A 50 -10.41 8.03 -2.04
N ASN A 51 -9.29 7.63 -1.42
CA ASN A 51 -8.61 8.42 -0.40
C ASN A 51 -7.92 9.64 -1.02
N TYR A 52 -8.21 10.82 -0.48
CA TYR A 52 -7.67 12.10 -0.97
C TYR A 52 -6.13 12.13 -1.06
N VAL A 53 -5.44 11.59 -0.05
CA VAL A 53 -3.96 11.60 -0.01
C VAL A 53 -3.40 10.67 -1.09
N VAL A 54 -3.99 9.48 -1.27
CA VAL A 54 -3.58 8.53 -2.31
C VAL A 54 -3.74 9.17 -3.69
N GLY A 55 -4.87 9.83 -3.94
CA GLY A 55 -5.11 10.54 -5.20
C GLY A 55 -4.05 11.61 -5.48
N LYS A 56 -3.69 12.40 -4.47
CA LYS A 56 -2.64 13.42 -4.60
C LYS A 56 -1.26 12.83 -4.90
N ILE A 57 -0.93 11.68 -4.30
CA ILE A 57 0.32 10.96 -4.61
C ILE A 57 0.29 10.42 -6.05
N GLU A 58 -0.83 9.85 -6.50
CA GLU A 58 -0.96 9.37 -7.90
C GLU A 58 -0.83 10.53 -8.91
N GLU A 59 -1.41 11.70 -8.64
CA GLU A 59 -1.23 12.91 -9.45
C GLU A 59 0.26 13.31 -9.55
N LEU A 60 0.98 13.33 -8.43
CA LEU A 60 2.41 13.67 -8.40
C LEU A 60 3.26 12.65 -9.16
N VAL A 61 3.02 11.34 -8.95
CA VAL A 61 3.73 10.28 -9.68
C VAL A 61 3.48 10.38 -11.18
N THR A 62 2.25 10.71 -11.58
CA THR A 62 1.89 10.91 -12.99
C THR A 62 2.62 12.10 -13.58
N ALA A 63 2.64 13.25 -12.88
CA ALA A 63 3.36 14.44 -13.34
C ALA A 63 4.86 14.16 -13.53
N ILE A 64 5.49 13.51 -12.56
CA ILE A 64 6.92 13.13 -12.65
C ILE A 64 7.17 12.22 -13.86
N SER A 65 6.27 11.27 -14.11
CA SER A 65 6.42 10.30 -15.21
C SER A 65 6.22 10.91 -16.60
N LEU A 66 5.51 12.05 -16.70
CA LEU A 66 5.31 12.78 -17.95
C LEU A 66 6.46 13.75 -18.27
N ASP A 67 7.16 14.20 -17.22
CA ASP A 67 8.33 15.08 -17.33
C ASP A 67 9.64 14.33 -17.63
N THR A 68 9.62 12.99 -17.66
CA THR A 68 10.78 12.12 -17.92
C THR A 68 10.65 11.39 -19.26
#